data_AF-W9J5Y1-F1
#
_entry.id   AF-W9J5Y1-F1
#
_cell.length_a   1.000
_cell.length_b   1.000
_cell.length_c   1.000
_cell.angle_alpha   90.00
_cell.angle_beta   90.00
_cell.angle_gamma   90.00
#
_symmetry.space_group_name_H-M   'P 1'
#
loop_
_entity.id
_entity.type
_entity.pdbx_description
1 polymer ?
#
loop_
_entity_poly.entity_id
_entity_poly.type
_entity_poly.pdbx_seq_one_letter_code
_entity_poly.pdbx_strand_id
1 'polypeptide(L)'
;MALEIANNIKDPALREWVLPSFSTTTENDRIVGSVLLMGALQKYFSYGMTMLCGIPSVTLLGEVTDYEDILKRLDKLEEMGEEPIQFANLLRPILRNMVLSFTQPSDRAIHTFWNQIADMDRMSGSNKMTGWFTAFCYWDDEGKVHPPSRANCTLEGLMYPYVETDNIPCGYVTVPVEVDDNGTLYNCNMLAGSVGMQAVPGPKGYVPAFDPYEKRRRDVEVDEKKLGIKPVTGWMIYEFVERKGPGRRRPR
;
A
#
# COMPACT_ATOMS: atom_id res chain seq x y z
N MET A 1 16.32 9.15 -2.12
CA MET A 1 16.56 8.11 -3.15
C MET A 1 17.44 8.61 -4.30
N ALA A 2 17.01 9.60 -5.10
CA ALA A 2 17.83 10.13 -6.19
C ALA A 2 19.21 10.68 -5.73
N LEU A 3 19.24 11.32 -4.55
CA LEU A 3 20.48 11.77 -3.89
C LEU A 3 21.41 10.61 -3.46
N GLU A 4 20.85 9.51 -2.96
CA GLU A 4 21.64 8.34 -2.53
C GLU A 4 22.26 7.60 -3.71
N ILE A 5 21.53 7.49 -4.82
CA ILE A 5 22.08 6.92 -6.06
C ILE A 5 23.20 7.81 -6.59
N ALA A 6 23.02 9.12 -6.54
CA ALA A 6 24.06 10.08 -6.93
C ALA A 6 25.34 9.94 -6.11
N ASN A 7 25.25 9.67 -4.80
CA ASN A 7 26.42 9.47 -3.93
C ASN A 7 27.17 8.15 -4.24
N ASN A 8 26.48 7.16 -4.82
CA ASN A 8 27.06 5.86 -5.15
C ASN A 8 27.60 5.76 -6.59
N ILE A 9 27.29 6.75 -7.44
CA ILE A 9 27.86 6.87 -8.79
C ILE A 9 29.20 7.60 -8.70
N LYS A 10 30.30 6.87 -8.94
CA LYS A 10 31.67 7.41 -8.85
C LYS A 10 31.99 8.48 -9.90
N ASP A 11 31.27 8.49 -11.02
CA ASP A 11 31.44 9.45 -12.09
C ASP A 11 30.28 10.46 -12.10
N PRO A 12 30.50 11.71 -11.65
CA PRO A 12 29.47 12.76 -11.69
C PRO A 12 28.94 13.06 -13.09
N ALA A 13 29.75 12.87 -14.15
CA ALA A 13 29.31 13.11 -15.52
C ALA A 13 28.30 12.05 -15.97
N LEU A 14 28.48 10.79 -15.55
CA LEU A 14 27.51 9.72 -15.77
C LEU A 14 26.18 10.04 -15.09
N ARG A 15 26.20 10.64 -13.89
CA ARG A 15 24.99 11.07 -13.19
C ARG A 15 24.21 12.11 -13.98
N GLU A 16 24.86 13.17 -14.43
CA GLU A 16 24.23 14.25 -15.21
C GLU A 16 23.71 13.75 -16.55
N TRP A 17 24.38 12.75 -17.14
CA TRP A 17 23.98 12.15 -18.40
C TRP A 17 22.76 11.21 -18.26
N VAL A 18 22.67 10.42 -17.18
CA VAL A 18 21.59 9.44 -17.00
C VAL A 18 20.29 10.06 -16.50
N LEU A 19 20.35 11.05 -15.60
CA LEU A 19 19.14 11.64 -15.01
C LEU A 19 18.55 12.71 -15.94
N PRO A 20 17.24 12.70 -16.21
CA PRO A 20 16.62 13.70 -17.08
C PRO A 20 16.80 15.11 -16.50
N SER A 21 17.09 16.08 -17.38
CA SER A 21 17.39 17.47 -17.03
C SER A 21 16.78 18.49 -18.02
N PHE A 22 15.78 18.07 -18.80
CA PHE A 22 15.05 18.94 -19.72
C PHE A 22 14.23 19.99 -18.95
N SER A 23 13.87 21.10 -19.62
CA SER A 23 13.07 22.17 -19.01
C SER A 23 11.68 21.73 -18.55
N THR A 24 11.17 20.63 -19.10
CA THR A 24 9.89 20.01 -18.73
C THR A 24 10.04 18.89 -17.70
N THR A 25 11.27 18.54 -17.29
CA THR A 25 11.53 17.47 -16.32
C THR A 25 11.01 17.84 -14.94
N THR A 26 10.08 17.03 -14.43
CA THR A 26 9.53 17.10 -13.08
C THR A 26 10.39 16.34 -12.07
N GLU A 27 10.11 16.52 -10.78
CA GLU A 27 10.75 15.72 -9.73
C GLU A 27 10.42 14.23 -9.85
N ASN A 28 9.20 13.90 -10.29
CA ASN A 28 8.80 12.51 -10.57
C ASN A 28 9.64 11.91 -11.70
N ASP A 29 9.90 12.65 -12.78
CA ASP A 29 10.71 12.16 -13.90
C ASP A 29 12.15 11.82 -13.45
N ARG A 30 12.71 12.62 -12.53
CA ARG A 30 14.03 12.34 -11.94
C ARG A 30 14.02 11.09 -11.05
N ILE A 31 12.96 10.88 -10.29
CA ILE A 31 12.78 9.66 -9.48
C ILE A 31 12.65 8.43 -10.39
N VAL A 32 11.81 8.51 -11.42
CA VAL A 32 11.63 7.44 -12.42
C VAL A 32 12.97 7.11 -13.08
N GLY A 33 13.72 8.11 -13.56
CA GLY A 33 15.05 7.90 -14.15
C GLY A 33 16.03 7.24 -13.17
N SER A 34 15.98 7.63 -11.90
CA SER A 34 16.78 7.03 -10.84
C SER A 34 16.44 5.54 -10.60
N VAL A 35 15.15 5.20 -10.55
CA VAL A 35 14.69 3.82 -10.37
C VAL A 35 15.01 2.97 -11.59
N LEU A 36 14.87 3.50 -12.81
CA LEU A 36 15.27 2.80 -14.03
C LEU A 36 16.76 2.47 -14.04
N LEU A 37 17.61 3.40 -13.59
CA LEU A 37 19.03 3.17 -13.43
C LEU A 37 19.31 2.06 -12.39
N MET A 38 18.61 2.08 -11.24
CA MET A 38 18.70 0.98 -10.26
C MET A 38 18.31 -0.35 -10.90
N GLY A 39 17.21 -0.41 -11.66
CA GLY A 39 16.76 -1.61 -12.37
C GLY A 39 17.82 -2.15 -13.34
N ALA A 40 18.51 -1.27 -14.07
CA ALA A 40 19.61 -1.67 -14.96
C ALA A 40 20.81 -2.23 -14.18
N LEU A 41 21.08 -1.71 -12.99
CA LEU A 41 22.20 -2.11 -12.14
C LEU A 41 21.84 -3.19 -11.11
N GLN A 42 20.61 -3.71 -11.14
CA GLN A 42 20.07 -4.54 -10.06
C GLN A 42 20.88 -5.79 -9.73
N LYS A 43 21.63 -6.34 -10.70
CA LYS A 43 22.49 -7.52 -10.49
C LYS A 43 23.74 -7.23 -9.64
N TYR A 44 24.08 -5.95 -9.45
CA TYR A 44 25.30 -5.53 -8.77
C TYR A 44 25.05 -4.96 -7.38
N PHE A 45 23.79 -4.78 -6.98
CA PHE A 45 23.42 -4.16 -5.72
C PHE A 45 22.32 -4.94 -5.01
N SER A 46 22.36 -4.93 -3.68
CA SER A 46 21.24 -5.37 -2.84
C SER A 46 20.43 -4.15 -2.43
N TYR A 47 19.11 -4.20 -2.62
CA TYR A 47 18.20 -3.12 -2.24
C TYR A 47 17.44 -3.53 -0.99
N GLY A 48 17.76 -2.91 0.15
CA GLY A 48 17.04 -3.08 1.40
C GLY A 48 16.43 -1.76 1.83
N MET A 49 15.12 -1.75 2.07
CA MET A 49 14.42 -0.63 2.68
C MET A 49 13.91 -1.07 4.06
N THR A 50 14.35 -0.39 5.12
CA THR A 50 13.82 -0.62 6.47
C THR A 50 12.98 0.58 6.87
N MET A 51 11.66 0.40 6.91
CA MET A 51 10.74 1.41 7.43
C MET A 51 10.41 1.07 8.89
N LEU A 52 10.69 1.99 9.81
CA LEU A 52 10.32 1.94 11.23
C LEU A 52 9.72 3.29 11.59
N CYS A 53 8.49 3.54 11.14
CA CYS A 53 7.80 4.80 11.40
C CYS A 53 6.35 4.54 11.81
N GLY A 54 5.92 5.18 12.89
CA GLY A 54 4.50 5.30 13.23
C GLY A 54 3.80 6.27 12.29
N ILE A 55 2.46 6.25 12.27
CA ILE A 55 1.67 7.15 11.44
C ILE A 55 1.64 8.55 12.08
N PRO A 56 2.27 9.55 11.45
CA PRO A 56 2.45 10.86 12.06
C PRO A 56 1.15 11.68 12.16
N SER A 57 0.24 11.47 11.22
CA SER A 57 -1.06 12.12 11.12
C SER A 57 -1.89 11.36 10.10
N VAL A 58 -3.21 11.37 10.26
CA VAL A 58 -4.14 10.84 9.26
C VAL A 58 -4.99 11.99 8.74
N THR A 59 -5.14 12.05 7.42
CA THR A 59 -6.04 13.00 6.76
C THR A 59 -7.03 12.18 5.96
N LEU A 60 -8.29 12.22 6.38
CA LEU A 60 -9.40 11.66 5.61
C LEU A 60 -9.71 12.63 4.46
N LEU A 61 -9.80 12.10 3.25
CA LEU A 61 -10.16 12.85 2.06
C LEU A 61 -11.65 12.63 1.76
N GLY A 62 -12.30 13.62 1.14
CA GLY A 62 -13.75 13.60 0.94
C GLY A 62 -14.51 14.17 2.13
N GLU A 63 -15.81 13.93 2.16
CA GLU A 63 -16.73 14.48 3.15
C GLU A 63 -17.24 13.38 4.11
N VAL A 64 -17.71 13.77 5.29
CA VAL A 64 -18.26 12.82 6.28
C VAL A 64 -19.38 11.95 5.69
N THR A 65 -20.18 12.52 4.78
CA THR A 65 -21.28 11.82 4.10
C THR A 65 -20.80 10.67 3.22
N ASP A 66 -19.59 10.75 2.68
CA ASP A 66 -19.00 9.67 1.88
C ASP A 66 -18.72 8.46 2.76
N TYR A 67 -18.16 8.69 3.96
CA TYR A 67 -17.87 7.63 4.92
C TYR A 67 -19.13 7.03 5.54
N GLU A 68 -20.17 7.83 5.76
CA GLU A 68 -21.50 7.33 6.15
C GLU A 68 -22.13 6.46 5.06
N ASP A 69 -21.98 6.83 3.78
CA ASP A 69 -22.46 6.02 2.66
C ASP A 69 -21.71 4.68 2.58
N ILE A 70 -20.37 4.70 2.71
CA ILE A 70 -19.57 3.46 2.76
C ILE A 70 -20.02 2.57 3.92
N LEU A 71 -20.27 3.15 5.10
CA LEU A 71 -20.75 2.41 6.26
C LEU A 71 -22.12 1.76 6.01
N LYS A 72 -23.05 2.46 5.34
CA LYS A 72 -24.37 1.91 4.97
C LYS A 72 -24.26 0.79 3.94
N ARG A 73 -23.30 0.86 3.01
CA ARG A 73 -23.08 -0.20 2.01
C ARG A 73 -22.68 -1.55 2.62
N LEU A 74 -22.15 -1.56 3.85
CA LEU A 74 -21.89 -2.81 4.56
C LEU A 74 -23.16 -3.65 4.80
N ASP A 75 -24.34 -3.02 4.87
CA ASP A 75 -25.60 -3.74 5.07
C ASP A 75 -25.87 -4.72 3.91
N LYS A 76 -25.37 -4.43 2.70
CA LYS A 76 -25.53 -5.33 1.55
C LYS A 76 -24.69 -6.60 1.69
N LEU A 77 -23.55 -6.54 2.37
CA LEU A 77 -22.69 -7.71 2.61
C LEU A 77 -23.39 -8.72 3.52
N GLU A 78 -24.31 -8.28 4.38
CA GLU A 78 -25.04 -9.17 5.29
C GLU A 78 -25.98 -10.13 4.55
N GLU A 79 -26.33 -9.82 3.30
CA GLU A 79 -27.16 -10.66 2.45
C GLU A 79 -26.36 -11.73 1.68
N MET A 80 -25.02 -11.71 1.74
CA MET A 80 -24.13 -12.47 0.84
C MET A 80 -23.55 -13.76 1.45
N GLY A 81 -23.94 -14.11 2.69
CA GLY A 81 -23.51 -15.33 3.38
C GLY A 81 -22.62 -15.08 4.59
N GLU A 82 -22.20 -16.16 5.26
CA GLU A 82 -21.52 -16.09 6.56
C GLU A 82 -20.19 -15.33 6.52
N GLU A 83 -19.36 -15.58 5.50
CA GLU A 83 -18.05 -14.91 5.37
C GLU A 83 -18.20 -13.40 5.12
N PRO A 84 -19.01 -12.91 4.15
CA PRO A 84 -19.31 -11.47 4.01
C PRO A 84 -19.92 -10.81 5.25
N ILE A 85 -20.79 -11.52 6.00
CA ILE A 85 -21.33 -11.02 7.28
C ILE A 85 -20.20 -10.78 8.28
N GLN A 86 -19.27 -11.74 8.43
CA GLN A 86 -18.13 -11.60 9.33
C GLN A 86 -17.21 -10.45 8.89
N PHE A 87 -16.94 -10.34 7.60
CA PHE A 87 -16.16 -9.23 7.05
C PHE A 87 -16.82 -7.87 7.34
N ALA A 88 -18.13 -7.74 7.12
CA ALA A 88 -18.88 -6.53 7.45
C ALA A 88 -18.77 -6.17 8.93
N ASN A 89 -18.86 -7.17 9.83
CA ASN A 89 -18.71 -6.96 11.27
C ASN A 89 -17.33 -6.42 11.65
N LEU A 90 -16.25 -6.86 10.97
CA LEU A 90 -14.91 -6.32 11.17
C LEU A 90 -14.78 -4.88 10.65
N LEU A 91 -15.44 -4.53 9.54
CA LEU A 91 -15.35 -3.20 8.94
C LEU A 91 -16.20 -2.13 9.66
N ARG A 92 -17.34 -2.50 10.26
CA ARG A 92 -18.24 -1.57 10.95
C ARG A 92 -17.56 -0.68 12.00
N PRO A 93 -16.78 -1.20 12.98
CA PRO A 93 -16.10 -0.33 13.95
C PRO A 93 -15.05 0.55 13.30
N ILE A 94 -14.34 0.08 12.27
CA ILE A 94 -13.35 0.87 11.53
C ILE A 94 -14.01 2.09 10.91
N LEU A 95 -15.08 1.88 10.12
CA LEU A 95 -15.77 2.95 9.42
C LEU A 95 -16.48 3.91 10.38
N ARG A 96 -17.05 3.41 11.49
CA ARG A 96 -17.63 4.28 12.53
C ARG A 96 -16.57 5.20 13.15
N ASN A 97 -15.39 4.69 13.47
CA ASN A 97 -14.31 5.50 14.00
C ASN A 97 -13.75 6.48 12.94
N MET A 98 -13.76 6.13 11.65
CA MET A 98 -13.47 7.08 10.56
C MET A 98 -14.50 8.22 10.49
N VAL A 99 -15.80 7.92 10.58
CA VAL A 99 -16.87 8.94 10.65
C VAL A 99 -16.69 9.83 11.89
N LEU A 100 -16.43 9.24 13.06
CA LEU A 100 -16.17 9.99 14.30
C LEU A 100 -14.93 10.87 14.18
N SER A 101 -13.92 10.48 13.40
CA SER A 101 -12.71 11.28 13.18
C SER A 101 -13.00 12.65 12.54
N PHE A 102 -14.11 12.82 11.81
CA PHE A 102 -14.52 14.13 11.29
C PHE A 102 -15.07 15.07 12.36
N THR A 103 -15.76 14.52 13.36
CA THR A 103 -16.50 15.31 14.37
C THR A 103 -15.75 15.44 15.69
N GLN A 104 -14.89 14.47 16.00
CA GLN A 104 -14.16 14.34 17.26
C GLN A 104 -12.65 14.09 17.02
N PRO A 105 -11.96 14.91 16.20
CA PRO A 105 -10.57 14.64 15.78
C PRO A 105 -9.55 14.69 16.92
N SER A 106 -9.88 15.32 18.06
CA SER A 106 -9.01 15.42 19.24
C SER A 106 -9.38 14.43 20.36
N ASP A 107 -10.38 13.58 20.15
CA ASP A 107 -10.77 12.59 21.15
C ASP A 107 -9.69 11.51 21.28
N ARG A 108 -9.29 11.24 22.52
CA ARG A 108 -8.27 10.23 22.85
C ARG A 108 -8.64 8.84 22.35
N ALA A 109 -9.92 8.48 22.32
CA ALA A 109 -10.40 7.21 21.78
C ALA A 109 -10.10 7.11 20.28
N ILE A 110 -10.32 8.20 19.52
CA ILE A 110 -10.01 8.26 18.08
C ILE A 110 -8.50 8.19 17.83
N HIS A 111 -7.70 8.89 18.62
CA HIS A 111 -6.24 8.73 18.58
C HIS A 111 -5.80 7.29 18.87
N THR A 112 -6.42 6.64 19.84
CA THR A 112 -6.11 5.24 20.19
C THR A 112 -6.50 4.30 19.04
N PHE A 113 -7.67 4.50 18.43
CA PHE A 113 -8.10 3.78 17.24
C PHE A 113 -7.07 3.89 16.11
N TRP A 114 -6.61 5.09 15.75
CA TRP A 114 -5.62 5.26 14.68
C TRP A 114 -4.26 4.64 15.02
N ASN A 115 -3.87 4.63 16.30
CA ASN A 115 -2.64 3.95 16.76
C ASN A 115 -2.74 2.41 16.70
N GLN A 116 -3.94 1.84 16.53
CA GLN A 116 -4.18 0.40 16.40
C GLN A 116 -4.27 -0.07 14.94
N ILE A 117 -3.93 0.79 13.98
CA ILE A 117 -4.05 0.50 12.54
C ILE A 117 -3.28 -0.75 12.13
N ALA A 118 -1.99 -0.77 12.42
CA ALA A 118 -1.11 -1.88 12.11
C ALA A 118 -0.04 -1.98 13.19
N ASP A 119 0.25 -3.21 13.61
CA ASP A 119 1.41 -3.56 14.42
C ASP A 119 2.20 -4.67 13.71
N MET A 120 3.51 -4.63 13.88
CA MET A 120 4.44 -5.47 13.14
C MET A 120 5.33 -6.25 14.10
N ASP A 121 5.12 -7.56 14.19
CA ASP A 121 6.01 -8.45 14.93
C ASP A 121 7.09 -9.01 14.00
N ARG A 122 8.34 -8.72 14.32
CA ARG A 122 9.50 -9.10 13.52
C ARG A 122 10.16 -10.33 14.13
N MET A 123 10.03 -11.46 13.46
CA MET A 123 10.73 -12.70 13.82
C MET A 123 11.76 -13.07 12.75
N SER A 124 12.73 -13.92 13.11
CA SER A 124 13.68 -14.45 12.13
C SER A 124 12.94 -15.34 11.12
N GLY A 125 12.85 -14.90 9.86
CA GLY A 125 12.28 -15.67 8.75
C GLY A 125 10.87 -15.28 8.30
N SER A 126 10.08 -14.57 9.11
CA SER A 126 8.81 -13.97 8.67
C SER A 126 8.45 -12.73 9.48
N ASN A 127 7.94 -11.71 8.78
CA ASN A 127 7.37 -10.52 9.41
C ASN A 127 5.86 -10.68 9.44
N LYS A 128 5.27 -10.29 10.57
CA LYS A 128 3.86 -10.54 10.86
C LYS A 128 3.16 -9.22 11.06
N MET A 129 2.00 -9.06 10.45
CA MET A 129 1.17 -7.87 10.59
C MET A 129 -0.11 -8.20 11.34
N THR A 130 -0.42 -7.35 12.32
CA THR A 130 -1.66 -7.34 13.09
C THR A 130 -2.20 -5.91 13.16
N GLY A 131 -3.32 -5.68 13.86
CA GLY A 131 -4.02 -4.39 13.90
C GLY A 131 -5.30 -4.43 13.06
N TRP A 132 -6.15 -3.41 13.17
CA TRP A 132 -7.45 -3.46 12.48
C TRP A 132 -7.34 -3.38 10.96
N PHE A 133 -6.22 -2.89 10.42
CA PHE A 133 -5.98 -2.82 8.98
C PHE A 133 -6.01 -4.20 8.32
N THR A 134 -5.69 -5.27 9.04
CA THR A 134 -5.75 -6.63 8.49
C THR A 134 -7.17 -7.10 8.17
N ALA A 135 -8.22 -6.36 8.57
CA ALA A 135 -9.57 -6.59 8.04
C ALA A 135 -9.60 -6.47 6.51
N PHE A 136 -8.84 -5.56 5.90
CA PHE A 136 -8.77 -5.42 4.45
C PHE A 136 -8.03 -6.59 3.76
N CYS A 137 -7.48 -7.52 4.54
CA CYS A 137 -6.86 -8.76 4.10
C CYS A 137 -7.69 -9.95 4.63
N TYR A 138 -9.02 -9.83 4.66
CA TYR A 138 -9.88 -10.89 5.16
C TYR A 138 -9.81 -12.15 4.30
N TRP A 139 -9.73 -11.99 2.98
CA TRP A 139 -9.45 -13.07 2.02
C TRP A 139 -8.03 -12.94 1.44
N ASP A 140 -7.41 -14.08 1.12
CA ASP A 140 -6.19 -14.15 0.29
C ASP A 140 -6.51 -14.02 -1.21
N ASP A 141 -5.48 -14.07 -2.06
CA ASP A 141 -5.61 -13.93 -3.52
C ASP A 141 -6.42 -15.11 -4.14
N GLU A 142 -6.55 -16.24 -3.44
CA GLU A 142 -7.39 -17.38 -3.80
C GLU A 142 -8.83 -17.28 -3.26
N GLY A 143 -9.16 -16.24 -2.50
CA GLY A 143 -10.49 -16.03 -1.92
C GLY A 143 -10.73 -16.84 -0.65
N LYS A 144 -9.69 -17.31 0.04
CA LYS A 144 -9.80 -18.04 1.30
C LYS A 144 -9.60 -17.10 2.49
N VAL A 145 -10.43 -17.28 3.50
CA VAL A 145 -10.41 -16.46 4.71
C VAL A 145 -9.14 -16.68 5.55
N HIS A 146 -8.48 -15.60 5.94
CA HIS A 146 -7.40 -15.62 6.92
C HIS A 146 -7.94 -15.88 8.34
N PRO A 147 -7.29 -16.75 9.14
CA PRO A 147 -7.75 -17.03 10.49
C PRO A 147 -7.65 -15.78 11.39
N PRO A 148 -8.58 -15.62 12.36
CA PRO A 148 -8.48 -14.56 13.35
C PRO A 148 -7.21 -14.72 14.18
N SER A 149 -6.57 -13.59 14.52
CA SER A 149 -5.38 -13.60 15.34
C SER A 149 -5.68 -14.11 16.75
N ARG A 150 -4.80 -14.95 17.30
CA ARG A 150 -4.80 -15.29 18.74
C ARG A 150 -4.13 -14.21 19.60
N ALA A 151 -3.49 -13.22 18.98
CA ALA A 151 -2.91 -12.08 19.68
C ALA A 151 -4.01 -11.06 20.04
N ASN A 152 -3.82 -10.31 21.13
CA ASN A 152 -4.74 -9.28 21.65
C ASN A 152 -4.84 -8.04 20.73
N CYS A 153 -5.10 -8.23 19.44
CA CYS A 153 -5.32 -7.16 18.48
C CYS A 153 -6.83 -7.00 18.31
N THR A 154 -7.45 -6.41 19.32
CA THR A 154 -8.88 -6.19 19.36
C THR A 154 -9.23 -4.72 19.18
N LEU A 155 -10.19 -4.45 18.29
CA LEU A 155 -10.91 -3.18 18.26
C LEU A 155 -12.35 -3.51 18.67
N GLU A 156 -12.82 -2.87 19.74
CA GLU A 156 -14.17 -3.11 20.30
C GLU A 156 -14.47 -4.60 20.60
N GLY A 157 -13.44 -5.36 20.99
CA GLY A 157 -13.56 -6.79 21.32
C GLY A 157 -13.57 -7.74 20.11
N LEU A 158 -13.52 -7.22 18.88
CA LEU A 158 -13.43 -8.02 17.66
C LEU A 158 -11.99 -8.42 17.37
N MET A 159 -11.77 -9.68 17.00
CA MET A 159 -10.45 -10.20 16.63
C MET A 159 -10.22 -10.05 15.13
N TYR A 160 -9.16 -9.36 14.75
CA TYR A 160 -8.80 -9.14 13.35
C TYR A 160 -7.91 -10.26 12.82
N PRO A 161 -7.89 -10.48 11.48
CA PRO A 161 -7.01 -11.46 10.88
C PRO A 161 -5.55 -11.24 11.22
N TYR A 162 -4.81 -12.33 11.22
CA TYR A 162 -3.35 -12.31 11.27
C TYR A 162 -2.80 -12.54 9.86
N VAL A 163 -1.88 -11.69 9.40
CA VAL A 163 -1.39 -11.72 8.02
C VAL A 163 0.15 -11.71 8.02
N GLU A 164 0.76 -12.69 7.38
CA GLU A 164 2.20 -12.64 7.08
C GLU A 164 2.43 -11.63 5.96
N THR A 165 3.49 -10.84 6.01
CA THR A 165 3.71 -9.76 5.03
C THR A 165 3.75 -10.24 3.58
N ASP A 166 4.16 -11.49 3.38
CA ASP A 166 4.27 -12.11 2.06
C ASP A 166 2.91 -12.58 1.52
N ASN A 167 1.88 -12.59 2.37
CA ASN A 167 0.50 -12.99 2.06
C ASN A 167 -0.47 -11.79 2.10
N ILE A 168 0.02 -10.56 2.05
CA ILE A 168 -0.87 -9.40 1.88
C ILE A 168 -1.42 -9.44 0.44
N PRO A 169 -2.75 -9.53 0.26
CA PRO A 169 -3.34 -9.68 -1.07
C PRO A 169 -3.10 -8.45 -1.95
N CYS A 170 -3.15 -8.66 -3.26
CA CYS A 170 -2.96 -7.58 -4.22
C CYS A 170 -4.10 -6.56 -4.16
N GLY A 171 -3.78 -5.27 -4.17
CA GLY A 171 -4.76 -4.17 -4.20
C GLY A 171 -5.42 -3.93 -5.57
N TYR A 172 -5.36 -4.91 -6.48
CA TYR A 172 -5.91 -4.85 -7.82
C TYR A 172 -6.46 -6.21 -8.24
N VAL A 173 -7.36 -6.20 -9.22
CA VAL A 173 -7.90 -7.40 -9.85
C VAL A 173 -7.58 -7.40 -11.33
N THR A 174 -7.58 -8.59 -11.94
CA THR A 174 -7.44 -8.77 -13.38
C THR A 174 -8.59 -9.63 -13.90
N VAL A 175 -9.19 -9.23 -15.02
CA VAL A 175 -10.27 -9.98 -15.69
C VAL A 175 -9.91 -10.24 -17.15
N PRO A 176 -10.18 -11.45 -17.69
CA PRO A 176 -9.96 -11.74 -19.10
C PRO A 176 -10.97 -10.96 -19.95
N VAL A 177 -10.50 -10.34 -21.04
CA VAL A 177 -11.31 -9.57 -21.98
C VAL A 177 -10.89 -9.88 -23.42
N GLU A 178 -11.85 -10.10 -24.31
CA GLU A 178 -11.60 -10.20 -25.75
C GLU A 178 -11.76 -8.80 -26.38
N VAL A 179 -10.74 -8.35 -27.11
CA VAL A 179 -10.74 -7.05 -27.79
C VAL A 179 -10.81 -7.27 -29.29
N ASP A 180 -11.85 -6.74 -29.95
CA ASP A 180 -11.98 -6.72 -31.41
C ASP A 180 -11.48 -5.38 -31.96
N ASP A 181 -10.33 -5.40 -32.64
CA ASP A 181 -9.82 -4.27 -33.42
C ASP A 181 -10.03 -4.55 -34.91
N ASN A 182 -11.14 -4.02 -35.45
CA ASN A 182 -11.50 -4.08 -36.86
C ASN A 182 -11.49 -5.50 -37.47
N GLY A 183 -11.97 -6.49 -36.72
CA GLY A 183 -12.03 -7.89 -37.11
C GLY A 183 -10.83 -8.73 -36.64
N THR A 184 -9.84 -8.12 -35.99
CA THR A 184 -8.73 -8.84 -35.35
C THR A 184 -9.02 -8.99 -33.86
N LEU A 185 -9.22 -10.23 -33.40
CA LEU A 185 -9.48 -10.54 -32.00
C LEU A 185 -8.19 -10.70 -31.20
N TYR A 186 -8.10 -10.02 -30.07
CA TYR A 186 -7.00 -10.08 -29.11
C TYR A 186 -7.49 -10.63 -27.76
N ASN A 187 -6.79 -11.63 -27.23
CA ASN A 187 -7.01 -12.16 -25.90
C ASN A 187 -6.23 -11.31 -24.89
N CYS A 188 -6.93 -10.40 -24.23
CA CYS A 188 -6.34 -9.43 -23.33
C CYS A 188 -6.76 -9.68 -21.88
N ASN A 189 -6.05 -9.00 -20.98
CA ASN A 189 -6.43 -8.87 -19.59
C ASN A 189 -6.69 -7.40 -19.28
N MET A 190 -7.76 -7.14 -18.53
CA MET A 190 -8.06 -5.84 -17.98
C MET A 190 -7.70 -5.85 -16.50
N LEU A 191 -6.74 -5.01 -16.11
CA LEU A 191 -6.36 -4.79 -14.72
C LEU A 191 -7.05 -3.53 -14.20
N ALA A 192 -7.55 -3.59 -12.96
CA ALA A 192 -8.12 -2.43 -12.27
C ALA A 192 -7.81 -2.47 -10.77
N GLY A 193 -7.42 -1.34 -10.19
CA GLY A 193 -7.18 -1.19 -8.75
C GLY A 193 -6.04 -0.24 -8.43
N SER A 194 -5.33 -0.51 -7.33
CA SER A 194 -4.11 0.21 -6.95
C SER A 194 -2.96 -0.21 -7.86
N VAL A 195 -2.51 0.71 -8.70
CA VAL A 195 -1.45 0.49 -9.71
C VAL A 195 -0.11 1.12 -9.32
N GLY A 196 -0.07 1.85 -8.21
CA GLY A 196 1.15 2.48 -7.73
C GLY A 196 0.94 3.39 -6.52
N MET A 197 2.00 4.09 -6.16
CA MET A 197 2.02 5.07 -5.07
C MET A 197 2.58 6.39 -5.59
N GLN A 198 1.96 7.51 -5.19
CA GLN A 198 2.41 8.85 -5.51
C GLN A 198 2.85 9.56 -4.23
N ALA A 199 4.06 10.12 -4.24
CA ALA A 199 4.49 11.06 -3.22
C ALA A 199 3.76 12.39 -3.39
N VAL A 200 3.28 12.96 -2.29
CA VAL A 200 2.61 14.25 -2.24
C VAL A 200 3.24 15.13 -1.16
N PRO A 201 3.16 16.47 -1.28
CA PRO A 201 3.59 17.34 -0.19
C PRO A 201 2.86 16.99 1.11
N GLY A 202 3.57 16.98 2.23
CA GLY A 202 2.97 16.78 3.55
C GLY A 202 2.07 17.95 3.96
N PRO A 203 1.20 17.73 4.96
CA PRO A 203 0.29 18.76 5.44
C PRO A 203 1.04 19.96 6.03
N LYS A 204 0.60 21.18 5.68
CA LYS A 204 1.12 22.43 6.29
C LYS A 204 0.70 22.50 7.75
N GLY A 205 1.63 22.91 8.63
CA GLY A 205 1.35 23.04 10.07
C GLY A 205 1.29 21.70 10.82
N TYR A 206 1.94 20.68 10.27
CA TYR A 206 2.05 19.37 10.88
C TYR A 206 2.57 19.42 12.34
N VAL A 207 1.85 18.77 13.24
CA VAL A 207 2.29 18.51 14.62
C VAL A 207 2.63 17.03 14.74
N PRO A 208 3.83 16.65 15.22
CA PRO A 208 4.19 15.26 15.40
C PRO A 208 3.20 14.45 16.24
N ALA A 209 2.82 13.25 15.75
CA ALA A 209 2.19 12.25 16.60
C ALA A 209 3.08 12.00 17.82
N PHE A 210 2.44 11.82 18.98
CA PHE A 210 3.12 11.51 20.23
C PHE A 210 4.00 10.26 20.05
N ASP A 211 5.32 10.44 20.15
CA ASP A 211 6.28 9.34 20.11
C ASP A 211 6.55 8.87 21.55
N PRO A 212 6.03 7.70 21.99
CA PRO A 212 6.30 7.19 23.34
C PRO A 212 7.79 6.84 23.56
N TYR A 213 8.61 6.84 22.51
CA TYR A 213 10.05 6.57 22.53
C TYR A 213 10.92 7.80 22.27
N GLU A 214 10.35 9.01 22.23
CA GLU A 214 11.02 10.27 21.89
C GLU A 214 12.34 10.48 22.67
N LYS A 215 12.38 10.03 23.94
CA LYS A 215 13.58 10.11 24.80
C LYS A 215 14.77 9.25 24.34
N ARG A 216 14.58 8.25 23.47
CA ARG A 216 15.67 7.36 22.99
C ARG A 216 16.33 7.83 21.69
N ARG A 217 15.70 8.73 20.93
CA ARG A 217 16.16 9.15 19.59
C ARG A 217 16.74 10.57 19.67
N ARG A 218 17.99 10.69 20.11
CA ARG A 218 18.63 12.01 20.33
C ARG A 218 19.09 12.74 19.07
N ASP A 219 19.07 12.12 17.89
CA ASP A 219 19.67 12.69 16.68
C ASP A 219 18.81 12.49 15.41
N VAL A 220 17.48 12.61 15.50
CA VAL A 220 16.64 12.58 14.28
C VAL A 220 16.53 13.99 13.74
N GLU A 221 17.23 14.25 12.64
CA GLU A 221 17.02 15.44 11.81
C GLU A 221 15.54 15.51 11.45
N VAL A 222 14.84 16.54 11.94
CA VAL A 222 13.42 16.74 11.64
C VAL A 222 13.36 17.26 10.21
N ASP A 223 13.08 16.37 9.26
CA ASP A 223 12.76 16.78 7.90
C ASP A 223 11.46 17.61 7.93
N GLU A 224 11.61 18.93 7.83
CA GLU A 224 10.49 19.88 7.76
C GLU A 224 9.64 19.68 6.50
N LYS A 225 10.13 18.93 5.50
CA LYS A 225 9.41 18.57 4.28
C LYS A 225 8.99 17.11 4.30
N LYS A 226 8.19 16.71 5.31
CA LYS A 226 7.58 15.39 5.31
C LYS A 226 6.77 15.19 4.02
N LEU A 227 7.04 14.11 3.30
CA LEU A 227 6.25 13.71 2.14
C LEU A 227 5.09 12.82 2.62
N GLY A 228 3.89 13.12 2.16
CA GLY A 228 2.79 12.17 2.20
C GLY A 228 2.93 11.16 1.06
N ILE A 229 2.28 10.02 1.20
CA ILE A 229 2.08 9.08 0.10
C ILE A 229 0.59 8.86 -0.08
N LYS A 230 0.15 8.68 -1.33
CA LYS A 230 -1.21 8.26 -1.65
C LYS A 230 -1.21 7.14 -2.69
N PRO A 231 -2.14 6.19 -2.64
CA PRO A 231 -2.32 5.21 -3.69
C PRO A 231 -2.74 5.89 -4.99
N VAL A 232 -2.26 5.34 -6.11
CA VAL A 232 -2.70 5.69 -7.46
C VAL A 232 -3.62 4.57 -7.92
N THR A 233 -4.89 4.91 -8.17
CA THR A 233 -5.84 3.99 -8.78
C THR A 233 -5.80 4.16 -10.30
N GLY A 234 -5.95 3.04 -11.00
CA GLY A 234 -5.93 3.04 -12.46
C GLY A 234 -6.51 1.76 -13.02
N TRP A 235 -6.70 1.77 -14.34
CA TRP A 235 -7.06 0.59 -15.11
C TRP A 235 -6.30 0.57 -16.42
N MET A 236 -6.00 -0.62 -16.92
CA MET A 236 -5.31 -0.82 -18.20
C MET A 236 -5.72 -2.13 -18.85
N ILE A 237 -5.69 -2.19 -20.18
CA ILE A 237 -5.86 -3.42 -20.95
C ILE A 237 -4.52 -3.77 -21.57
N TYR A 238 -4.09 -5.03 -21.45
CA TYR A 238 -2.83 -5.50 -22.00
C TYR A 238 -2.94 -6.94 -22.47
N GLU A 239 -2.19 -7.26 -23.52
CA GLU A 239 -2.08 -8.61 -24.07
C GLU A 239 -0.90 -9.33 -23.39
N PHE A 240 -1.15 -10.50 -22.79
CA PHE A 240 -0.08 -11.39 -22.34
C PHE A 240 0.29 -12.34 -23.48
N VAL A 241 1.42 -12.08 -24.15
CA VAL A 241 2.00 -13.07 -25.05
C VAL A 241 2.70 -14.13 -24.18
N GLU A 242 2.07 -15.28 -23.98
CA GLU A 242 2.76 -16.42 -23.37
C GLU A 242 4.03 -16.72 -24.17
N ARG A 243 5.20 -16.53 -23.56
CA ARG A 243 6.45 -17.04 -24.12
C ARG A 243 6.36 -18.56 -24.09
N LYS A 244 6.04 -19.19 -25.22
CA LYS A 244 6.26 -20.63 -25.41
C LYS A 244 7.73 -20.90 -25.10
N GLY A 245 8.00 -21.51 -23.95
CA GLY A 245 9.34 -21.97 -23.60
C GLY A 245 9.87 -22.92 -24.69
N PRO A 246 11.19 -23.05 -24.85
CA PRO A 246 11.77 -23.95 -25.85
C PRO A 246 11.20 -25.35 -25.62
N GLY A 247 10.42 -25.84 -26.57
CA GLY A 247 9.76 -27.13 -26.47
C GLY A 247 10.76 -28.20 -26.07
N ARG A 248 10.48 -28.91 -24.98
CA ARG A 248 11.26 -30.08 -24.56
C ARG A 248 11.32 -31.05 -25.75
N ARG A 249 12.48 -31.13 -26.40
CA ARG A 249 12.77 -32.21 -27.35
C ARG A 249 12.67 -33.51 -26.55
N ARG A 250 11.72 -34.37 -26.91
CA ARG A 250 11.67 -35.74 -26.40
C ARG A 250 12.99 -36.43 -26.77
N PRO A 251 13.68 -37.10 -25.84
CA PRO A 251 14.81 -37.96 -26.19
C PRO A 251 14.32 -39.05 -27.14
N ARG A 252 15.10 -39.33 -28.18
CA ARG A 252 14.95 -40.52 -29.01
C ARG A 252 15.42 -41.74 -28.26
#